data_AF-A0A5C7ZMJ8-F1
#
_entry.id   AF-A0A5C7ZMJ8-F1
#
_cell.length_a   1.000
_cell.length_b   1.000
_cell.length_c   1.000
_cell.angle_alpha   90.00
_cell.angle_beta   90.00
_cell.angle_gamma   90.00
#
_symmetry.space_group_name_H-M   'P 1'
#
loop_
_entity.id
_entity.type
_entity.pdbx_description
1 polymer ?
#
loop_
_entity_poly.entity_id
_entity_poly.type
_entity_poly.pdbx_seq_one_letter_code
_entity_poly.pdbx_strand_id
1 'polypeptide(L)' 'MSLENCAIEDHLHSSGYKTERIGGVVNVHDPIHSAVTGSSELVVTGWRLKEIRTIGQAWAFIEERS' A
#
# COMPACT_ATOMS: atom_id res chain seq x y z
N MET A 1 9.65 16.90 8.96
CA MET A 1 9.52 15.66 8.15
C MET A 1 10.18 14.55 8.96
N SER A 2 9.44 13.48 9.34
CA SER A 2 10.01 12.39 10.15
C SER A 2 10.90 11.48 9.30
N LEU A 3 12.08 11.12 9.80
CA LEU A 3 12.98 10.14 9.17
C LEU A 3 12.30 8.77 9.03
N GLU A 4 11.45 8.41 9.99
CA GLU A 4 10.68 7.16 9.96
C GLU A 4 9.71 7.11 8.78
N ASN A 5 8.98 8.20 8.53
CA ASN A 5 8.07 8.27 7.39
C ASN A 5 8.80 8.17 6.05
N CYS A 6 10.00 8.75 5.94
CA CYS A 6 10.81 8.61 4.73
C CYS A 6 11.24 7.15 4.52
N ALA A 7 11.69 6.46 5.58
CA ALA A 7 12.05 5.04 5.48
C ALA A 7 10.86 4.15 5.09
N ILE A 8 9.67 4.44 5.60
CA ILE A 8 8.42 3.73 5.22
C ILE A 8 8.12 3.97 3.73
N GLU A 9 8.14 5.22 3.27
CA GLU A 9 7.87 5.56 1.87
C GLU A 9 8.89 4.93 0.92
N ASP A 10 10.18 5.04 1.24
CA ASP A 10 11.25 4.46 0.43
C ASP A 10 11.07 2.94 0.26
N HIS A 11 10.72 2.25 1.35
CA HIS A 11 10.48 0.81 1.30
C HIS A 11 9.27 0.46 0.43
N LEU A 12 8.12 1.13 0.63
CA LEU A 12 6.91 0.91 -0.17
C LEU A 12 7.12 1.24 -1.66
N HIS A 13 7.84 2.32 -1.95
CA HIS A 13 8.20 2.71 -3.32
C HIS A 13 9.14 1.71 -3.99
N SER A 14 10.10 1.14 -3.24
CA SER A 14 11.00 0.10 -3.75
C SER A 14 10.26 -1.17 -4.20
N SER A 15 9.09 -1.43 -3.61
CA SER A 15 8.17 -2.52 -3.98
C SER A 15 7.11 -2.10 -4.99
N GLY A 16 7.17 -0.88 -5.52
CA GLY A 16 6.28 -0.39 -6.59
C GLY A 16 4.93 0.15 -6.12
N TYR A 17 4.72 0.30 -4.82
CA TYR A 17 3.48 0.91 -4.31
C TYR A 17 3.53 2.43 -4.39
N LYS A 18 2.37 3.05 -4.57
CA LYS A 18 2.21 4.50 -4.46
C LYS A 18 1.83 4.88 -3.03
N THR A 19 2.39 5.98 -2.53
CA THR A 19 2.05 6.52 -1.20
C THR A 19 1.59 7.97 -1.26
N GLU A 20 0.91 8.41 -0.21
CA GLU A 20 0.59 9.81 0.07
C GLU A 20 0.66 10.12 1.57
N ARG A 21 0.90 11.39 1.91
CA ARG A 21 0.93 11.85 3.31
C ARG A 21 -0.36 12.57 3.68
N ILE A 22 -1.09 12.03 4.64
CA ILE A 22 -2.33 12.62 5.17
C ILE A 22 -2.16 12.79 6.68
N GLY A 23 -2.36 14.01 7.19
CA GLY A 23 -2.20 14.30 8.61
C GLY A 23 -0.78 14.04 9.16
N GLY A 24 0.23 13.99 8.28
CA GLY A 24 1.61 13.67 8.66
C GLY A 24 1.92 12.17 8.76
N VAL A 25 1.00 11.29 8.36
CA VAL A 25 1.19 9.83 8.33
C VAL A 25 1.23 9.32 6.89
N VAL A 26 2.04 8.28 6.64
CA VAL A 26 2.15 7.64 5.32
C VAL A 26 0.93 6.75 5.09
N ASN A 27 0.31 6.92 3.93
CA ASN A 27 -0.80 6.09 3.46
C ASN A 27 -0.39 5.43 2.16
N VAL A 28 -0.56 4.11 2.05
CA VAL A 28 -0.29 3.35 0.82
C VAL A 28 -1.58 3.11 0.05
N HIS A 29 -1.52 3.23 -1.27
CA HIS A 29 -2.60 2.83 -2.16
C HIS A 29 -2.63 1.30 -2.30
N ASP A 30 -3.59 0.66 -1.64
CA ASP A 30 -3.82 -0.79 -1.68
C ASP A 30 -4.91 -1.11 -2.73
N PRO A 31 -4.59 -1.86 -3.80
CA PRO A 31 -5.55 -2.18 -4.85
C PRO A 31 -6.63 -3.15 -4.34
N ILE A 32 -7.88 -2.82 -4.61
CA ILE A 32 -9.03 -3.70 -4.35
C ILE A 32 -9.25 -4.54 -5.59
N HIS A 33 -9.07 -5.85 -5.45
CA HIS A 33 -9.37 -6.81 -6.51
C HIS A 33 -10.77 -7.38 -6.31
N SER A 34 -11.50 -7.56 -7.41
CA SER A 34 -12.80 -8.25 -7.39
C SER A 34 -12.88 -9.25 -8.53
N ALA A 35 -13.50 -10.38 -8.25
CA ALA A 35 -13.80 -11.37 -9.28
C ALA A 35 -14.94 -10.85 -10.16
N VAL A 36 -14.76 -10.95 -11.48
CA VAL A 36 -15.83 -10.67 -12.43
C VAL A 36 -16.65 -11.94 -12.62
N THR A 37 -17.98 -11.86 -12.47
CA THR A 37 -18.85 -13.01 -12.67
C THR A 37 -18.67 -13.58 -14.08
N GLY A 38 -18.27 -14.85 -14.16
CA GLY A 38 -18.03 -15.53 -15.44
C GLY A 38 -16.60 -15.40 -15.99
N SER A 39 -15.67 -14.77 -15.25
CA SER A 39 -14.24 -14.76 -15.56
C SER A 39 -13.41 -15.30 -14.40
N SER A 40 -12.28 -15.95 -14.71
CA SER A 40 -11.28 -16.35 -13.72
C SER A 40 -10.30 -15.22 -13.38
N GLU A 41 -10.40 -14.07 -14.04
CA GLU A 41 -9.53 -12.92 -13.82
C GLU A 41 -10.02 -12.06 -12.65
N LEU A 42 -9.07 -11.67 -11.79
CA LEU A 42 -9.28 -10.62 -10.80
C LEU A 42 -8.97 -9.27 -11.45
N VAL A 43 -9.91 -8.35 -11.39
CA VAL A 43 -9.72 -6.97 -11.88
C VAL A 43 -9.60 -6.01 -10.71
N VAL A 44 -8.77 -4.98 -10.85
CA VAL A 44 -8.70 -3.89 -9.88
C VAL A 44 -9.94 -3.03 -10.04
N THR A 45 -10.82 -3.02 -9.03
CA THR A 45 -12.07 -2.25 -9.03
C THR A 45 -11.92 -0.91 -8.31
N GLY A 46 -10.82 -0.70 -7.59
CA GLY A 46 -10.51 0.56 -6.93
C GLY A 46 -9.24 0.50 -6.10
N TRP A 47 -8.99 1.57 -5.36
CA TRP A 47 -7.87 1.71 -4.45
C TRP A 47 -8.40 2.16 -3.09
N ARG A 48 -7.91 1.55 -2.02
CA ARG A 48 -8.10 2.06 -0.66
C ARG A 48 -6.79 2.61 -0.14
N LEU A 49 -6.88 3.55 0.77
CA LEU A 49 -5.73 4.04 1.52
C LEU A 49 -5.59 3.22 2.79
N LYS A 50 -4.40 2.65 2.99
CA LYS A 50 -4.02 1.98 4.24
C LYS A 50 -2.95 2.82 4.91
N GLU A 51 -3.23 3.25 6.12
CA GLU A 51 -2.28 4.02 6.92
C GLU A 51 -1.17 3.09 7.44
N ILE A 52 0.09 3.51 7.27
CA ILE A 52 1.29 2.78 7.68
C ILE A 52 2.09 3.69 8.61
N ARG A 53 2.21 3.29 9.88
CA ARG A 53 2.85 4.10 10.93
C ARG A 53 4.26 3.64 11.26
N THR A 54 4.63 2.42 10.91
CA THR A 54 5.96 1.85 11.21
C THR A 54 6.53 1.10 10.02
N ILE A 55 7.86 0.97 9.99
CA ILE A 55 8.53 0.18 8.95
C ILE A 55 8.12 -1.30 8.97
N GLY A 56 7.83 -1.87 10.15
CA GLY A 56 7.35 -3.25 10.26
C GLY A 56 5.98 -3.45 9.62
N GLN A 57 5.09 -2.46 9.70
CA GLN A 57 3.81 -2.49 8.99
C GLN A 57 3.98 -2.41 7.48
N ALA A 58 4.99 -1.68 6.98
CA ALA A 58 5.30 -1.63 5.56
C ALA A 58 5.77 -3.00 5.03
N TRP A 59 6.68 -3.66 5.76
CA TRP A 59 7.12 -5.02 5.45
C TRP A 59 5.95 -6.00 5.38
N ALA A 60 5.14 -6.07 6.45
CA ALA A 60 3.99 -6.96 6.50
C ALA A 60 2.99 -6.69 5.37
N PHE A 61 2.78 -5.42 5.02
CA PHE A 61 1.90 -5.06 3.90
C PHE A 61 2.41 -5.59 2.55
N ILE A 62 3.71 -5.52 2.28
CA ILE A 62 4.30 -6.03 1.04
C ILE A 62 4.24 -7.57 1.02
N GLU A 63 4.55 -8.23 2.14
CA GLU A 63 4.50 -9.70 2.25
C GLU A 63 3.08 -10.25 2.07
N GLU A 64 2.05 -9.59 2.59
CA GLU A 64 0.63 -9.96 2.40
C GLU A 64 0.16 -9.87 0.93
N ARG A 65 0.95 -9.23 0.06
CA ARG A 65 0.58 -8.88 -1.32
C ARG A 65 1.56 -9.41 -2.38
N SER A 66 2.62 -10.09 -1.97
CA SER A 66 3.59 -10.79 -2.83
C SER A 66 3.13 -12.23 -3.10
#